data_AF-A0A069CWN9-F1
#
_entry.id   AF-A0A069CWN9-F1
#
_cell.length_a   1.000
_cell.length_b   1.000
_cell.length_c   1.000
_cell.angle_alpha   90.00
_cell.angle_beta   90.00
_cell.angle_gamma   90.00
#
_symmetry.space_group_name_H-M   'P 1'
#
loop_
_entity.id
_entity.type
_entity.pdbx_description
1 polymer ?
#
loop_
_entity_poly.entity_id
_entity_poly.type
_entity_poly.pdbx_seq_one_letter_code
_entity_poly.pdbx_strand_id
1 'polypeptide(L)'
;MSLEREVIELRKEVKRLRNSNVMLSKSLTDKRPSGGLFRNVKLDGEVRQLNTKYGFQNDAIAEFVLFPNNDFPEYDWRLWGNKDTIYSTTLEEHFRALALSVFGTKKNQDLMTLADQEEAIEAYEQFKNLWLQFYRNRLERITN
;
A
#
# COMPACT_ATOMS: atom_id res chain seq x y z
N MET A 1 23.57 54.49 -11.07
CA MET A 1 22.49 53.60 -11.55
C MET A 1 21.17 54.26 -11.20
N SER A 2 20.19 54.33 -12.10
CA SER A 2 18.90 55.01 -11.85
C SER A 2 18.01 54.13 -10.96
N LEU A 3 17.40 54.73 -9.92
CA LEU A 3 16.40 54.12 -9.02
C LEU A 3 15.31 53.35 -9.79
N GLU A 4 14.95 53.80 -11.00
CA GLU A 4 13.95 53.14 -11.84
C GLU A 4 14.39 51.74 -12.29
N ARG A 5 15.69 51.55 -12.57
CA ARG A 5 16.23 50.23 -12.95
C ARG A 5 16.19 49.27 -11.77
N GLU A 6 16.47 49.77 -10.57
CA GLU A 6 16.43 48.98 -9.34
C GLU A 6 15.00 48.55 -8.99
N VAL A 7 14.02 49.46 -9.13
CA VAL A 7 12.59 49.13 -8.97
C VAL A 7 12.12 48.08 -9.98
N ILE A 8 12.59 48.16 -11.23
CA ILE A 8 12.26 47.17 -12.27
C ILE A 8 12.83 45.78 -11.92
N GLU A 9 14.09 45.71 -11.45
CA GLU A 9 14.71 44.44 -11.06
C GLU A 9 14.06 43.83 -9.82
N LEU A 10 13.75 44.65 -8.80
CA LEU A 10 13.02 44.19 -7.62
C LEU A 10 11.63 43.64 -7.98
N ARG A 11 10.90 44.28 -8.90
CA ARG A 11 9.60 43.77 -9.40
C ARG A 11 9.73 42.42 -10.10
N LYS A 12 10.80 42.23 -10.89
CA LYS A 12 11.07 40.93 -11.53
C LYS A 12 11.39 39.85 -10.50
N GLU A 13 12.14 40.21 -9.46
CA GLU A 13 12.51 39.26 -8.40
C GLU A 13 11.30 38.85 -7.55
N VAL A 14 10.47 39.81 -7.14
CA VAL A 14 9.21 39.52 -6.44
C VAL A 14 8.31 38.60 -7.27
N LYS A 15 8.22 38.84 -8.58
CA LYS A 15 7.45 37.97 -9.48
C LYS A 15 8.02 36.55 -9.54
N ARG A 16 9.35 36.40 -9.62
CA ARG A 16 10.02 35.09 -9.60
C ARG A 16 9.75 34.35 -8.30
N LEU A 17 9.98 35.00 -7.16
CA LEU A 17 9.75 34.41 -5.84
C LEU A 17 8.30 33.98 -5.64
N ARG A 18 7.34 34.80 -6.09
CA ARG A 18 5.91 34.45 -6.04
C ARG A 18 5.60 33.20 -6.85
N ASN A 19 6.15 33.10 -8.07
CA ASN A 19 5.96 31.92 -8.91
C ASN A 19 6.58 30.66 -8.27
N SER A 20 7.79 30.76 -7.72
CA SER A 20 8.44 29.65 -7.01
C SER A 20 7.62 29.20 -5.79
N ASN A 21 7.08 30.14 -5.02
CA ASN A 21 6.26 29.81 -3.85
C ASN A 21 4.94 29.13 -4.23
N VAL A 22 4.30 29.55 -5.33
CA VAL A 22 3.11 28.88 -5.88
C VAL A 22 3.44 27.44 -6.30
N MET A 23 4.58 27.22 -6.95
CA MET A 23 5.01 25.88 -7.37
C MET A 23 5.30 24.98 -6.16
N LEU A 24 5.99 25.50 -5.15
CA LEU A 24 6.28 24.78 -3.90
C LEU A 24 5.00 24.44 -3.12
N SER A 25 4.08 25.40 -3.02
CA SER A 25 2.77 25.19 -2.38
C SER A 25 1.98 24.10 -3.10
N LYS A 26 2.00 24.10 -4.44
CA LYS A 26 1.34 23.07 -5.25
C LYS A 26 1.95 21.70 -4.98
N SER A 27 3.27 21.57 -4.98
CA SER A 27 3.95 20.30 -4.65
C SER A 27 3.71 19.82 -3.22
N LEU A 28 3.50 20.74 -2.26
CA LEU A 28 3.15 20.38 -0.88
C LEU A 28 1.72 19.89 -0.75
N THR A 29 0.82 20.34 -1.63
CA THR A 29 -0.58 19.89 -1.68
C THR A 29 -0.84 18.74 -2.65
N ASP A 30 0.15 18.38 -3.47
CA ASP A 30 0.03 17.32 -4.48
C ASP A 30 -0.02 15.96 -3.77
N LYS A 31 -1.24 15.45 -3.56
CA LYS A 31 -1.51 14.06 -3.20
C LYS A 31 -1.66 13.22 -4.46
N ARG A 32 -1.14 11.99 -4.48
CA ARG A 32 -1.55 11.01 -5.49
C ARG A 32 -3.05 10.75 -5.37
N PRO A 33 -3.74 10.44 -6.48
CA PRO A 33 -5.13 10.00 -6.44
C PRO A 33 -5.29 8.87 -5.42
N SER A 34 -6.26 9.01 -4.52
CA SER A 34 -6.53 8.02 -3.47
C SER A 34 -6.95 6.66 -4.04
N GLY A 35 -7.50 6.65 -5.25
CA GLY A 35 -7.86 5.47 -6.01
C GLY A 35 -6.64 4.67 -6.44
N GLY A 36 -6.51 3.45 -5.92
CA GLY A 36 -5.42 2.54 -6.31
C GLY A 36 -4.07 2.83 -5.64
N LEU A 37 -4.03 3.57 -4.53
CA LEU A 37 -2.79 3.90 -3.80
C LEU A 37 -1.87 2.69 -3.57
N PHE A 38 -2.42 1.56 -3.16
CA PHE A 38 -1.68 0.33 -2.88
C PHE A 38 -1.60 -0.64 -4.05
N ARG A 39 -2.04 -0.27 -5.27
CA ARG A 39 -2.18 -1.20 -6.40
C ARG A 39 -0.87 -1.91 -6.75
N ASN A 40 0.26 -1.21 -6.65
CA ASN A 40 1.56 -1.72 -7.10
C ASN A 40 2.29 -2.54 -6.03
N VAL A 41 1.79 -2.57 -4.80
CA VAL A 41 2.43 -3.27 -3.67
C VAL A 41 1.66 -4.52 -3.23
N LYS A 42 0.56 -4.81 -3.92
CA LYS A 42 -0.29 -6.01 -3.76
C LYS A 42 0.52 -7.31 -3.80
N LEU A 43 -0.12 -8.39 -3.35
CA LEU A 43 0.44 -9.74 -3.52
C LEU A 43 0.33 -10.10 -5.00
N ASP A 44 1.46 -10.22 -5.68
CA ASP A 44 1.59 -10.61 -7.07
C ASP A 44 2.21 -12.01 -7.19
N GLY A 45 1.40 -13.01 -6.89
CA GLY A 45 1.76 -14.42 -7.07
C GLY A 45 2.79 -14.98 -6.09
N GLU A 46 3.29 -14.22 -5.11
CA GLU A 46 4.29 -14.70 -4.14
C GLU A 46 3.76 -15.89 -3.33
N VAL A 47 2.48 -15.85 -2.94
CA VAL A 47 1.80 -16.96 -2.24
C VAL A 47 1.78 -18.22 -3.10
N ARG A 48 1.45 -18.09 -4.38
CA ARG A 48 1.40 -19.21 -5.32
C ARG A 48 2.79 -19.80 -5.54
N GLN A 49 3.82 -18.97 -5.62
CA GLN A 49 5.22 -19.41 -5.75
C GLN A 49 5.65 -20.20 -4.51
N LEU A 50 5.35 -19.69 -3.31
CA LEU A 50 5.63 -20.41 -2.07
C LEU A 50 4.87 -21.74 -2.01
N ASN A 51 3.57 -21.76 -2.28
CA ASN A 51 2.77 -22.99 -2.28
C ASN A 51 3.33 -24.04 -3.24
N THR A 52 3.65 -23.63 -4.47
CA THR A 52 4.27 -24.50 -5.48
C THR A 52 5.58 -25.11 -4.98
N LYS A 53 6.45 -24.30 -4.36
CA LYS A 53 7.76 -24.74 -3.84
C LYS A 53 7.62 -25.83 -2.77
N TYR A 54 6.62 -25.74 -1.90
CA TYR A 54 6.41 -26.65 -0.77
C TYR A 54 5.40 -27.77 -1.08
N GLY A 55 5.00 -27.95 -2.35
CA GLY A 55 4.09 -29.04 -2.77
C GLY A 55 2.60 -28.81 -2.47
N PHE A 56 2.21 -27.60 -2.06
CA PHE A 56 0.83 -27.24 -1.72
C PHE A 56 0.06 -26.66 -2.91
N GLN A 57 0.12 -27.34 -4.06
CA GLN A 57 -0.50 -26.87 -5.30
C GLN A 57 -2.03 -27.05 -5.34
N ASN A 58 -2.61 -27.75 -4.36
CA ASN A 58 -4.04 -28.02 -4.28
C ASN A 58 -4.72 -27.00 -3.36
N ASP A 59 -5.70 -26.26 -3.88
CA ASP A 59 -6.36 -25.10 -3.25
C ASP A 59 -6.89 -25.40 -1.83
N ALA A 60 -7.36 -26.64 -1.60
CA ALA A 60 -7.87 -27.09 -0.31
C ALA A 60 -6.79 -27.16 0.79
N ILE A 61 -5.52 -27.40 0.43
CA ILE A 61 -4.42 -27.48 1.41
C ILE A 61 -3.88 -26.08 1.69
N ALA A 62 -3.84 -25.20 0.67
CA ALA A 62 -3.49 -23.79 0.86
C ALA A 62 -4.40 -23.11 1.90
N GLU A 63 -5.71 -23.43 1.93
CA GLU A 63 -6.66 -22.94 2.95
C GLU A 63 -6.24 -23.30 4.40
N PHE A 64 -5.82 -24.54 4.66
CA PHE A 64 -5.34 -25.00 5.99
C PHE A 64 -3.98 -24.43 6.40
N VAL A 65 -3.11 -24.19 5.42
CA VAL A 65 -1.79 -23.60 5.69
C VAL A 65 -1.92 -22.11 5.98
N LEU A 66 -2.86 -21.39 5.35
CA LEU A 66 -3.05 -19.95 5.59
C LEU A 66 -3.74 -19.68 6.94
N PHE A 67 -4.61 -20.57 7.44
CA PHE A 67 -5.38 -20.38 8.66
C PHE A 67 -5.42 -21.62 9.57
N PRO A 68 -4.51 -21.75 10.56
CA PRO A 68 -4.47 -22.90 11.46
C PRO A 68 -5.73 -23.10 12.33
N ASN A 69 -6.50 -22.04 12.59
CA ASN A 69 -7.50 -22.04 13.66
C ASN A 69 -8.95 -22.22 13.20
N ASN A 70 -9.23 -22.44 11.91
CA ASN A 70 -10.61 -22.59 11.41
C ASN A 70 -11.57 -21.42 11.77
N ASP A 71 -11.06 -20.26 12.17
CA ASP A 71 -11.85 -19.06 12.43
C ASP A 71 -12.29 -18.44 11.09
N PHE A 72 -13.16 -19.14 10.37
CA PHE A 72 -13.94 -18.55 9.32
C PHE A 72 -15.01 -17.68 9.99
N PRO A 73 -15.07 -16.36 9.76
CA PRO A 73 -16.39 -15.76 9.64
C PRO A 73 -17.08 -16.54 8.51
N GLU A 74 -18.30 -17.03 8.73
CA GLU A 74 -19.10 -17.73 7.73
C GLU A 74 -19.14 -16.91 6.42
N TYR A 75 -18.21 -17.19 5.51
CA TYR A 75 -18.02 -16.42 4.29
C TYR A 75 -18.64 -17.21 3.15
N ASP A 76 -19.74 -16.68 2.60
CA ASP A 76 -20.48 -17.34 1.53
C ASP A 76 -19.72 -17.24 0.19
N TRP A 77 -18.91 -18.26 -0.07
CA TRP A 77 -18.15 -18.45 -1.31
C TRP A 77 -19.03 -18.55 -2.57
N ARG A 78 -20.36 -18.74 -2.44
CA ARG A 78 -21.28 -18.79 -3.58
C ARG A 78 -21.55 -17.41 -4.17
N LEU A 79 -21.26 -16.34 -3.43
CA LEU A 79 -21.57 -14.97 -3.84
C LEU A 79 -20.45 -14.31 -4.67
N TRP A 80 -19.22 -14.87 -4.66
CA TRP A 80 -18.06 -14.28 -5.32
C TRP A 80 -17.23 -15.40 -5.97
N GLY A 81 -16.95 -15.30 -7.27
CA GLY A 81 -16.20 -16.34 -7.99
C GLY A 81 -14.78 -16.56 -7.46
N ASN A 82 -14.26 -17.77 -7.71
CA ASN A 82 -12.90 -18.28 -7.42
C ASN A 82 -12.31 -17.89 -6.04
N LYS A 83 -12.28 -18.87 -5.14
CA LYS A 83 -11.77 -18.81 -3.75
C LYS A 83 -10.43 -18.05 -3.59
N ASP A 84 -9.45 -18.33 -4.46
CA ASP A 84 -8.14 -17.66 -4.45
C ASP A 84 -8.20 -16.13 -4.52
N THR A 85 -9.16 -15.61 -5.28
CA THR A 85 -9.36 -14.17 -5.51
C THR A 85 -9.91 -13.49 -4.26
N ILE A 86 -10.71 -14.21 -3.48
CA ILE A 86 -11.34 -13.69 -2.26
C ILE A 86 -10.30 -13.59 -1.15
N TYR A 87 -9.46 -14.62 -0.98
CA TYR A 87 -8.45 -14.64 0.08
C TYR A 87 -7.35 -13.60 -0.09
N SER A 88 -6.83 -13.44 -1.32
CA SER A 88 -5.86 -12.38 -1.61
C SER A 88 -6.47 -11.00 -1.36
N THR A 89 -7.72 -10.79 -1.76
CA THR A 89 -8.44 -9.54 -1.51
C THR A 89 -8.57 -9.25 -0.01
N THR A 90 -8.99 -10.22 0.79
CA THR A 90 -9.14 -10.05 2.25
C THR A 90 -7.79 -9.78 2.94
N LEU A 91 -6.72 -10.47 2.56
CA LEU A 91 -5.40 -10.25 3.16
C LEU A 91 -4.80 -8.89 2.77
N GLU A 92 -4.95 -8.48 1.51
CA GLU A 92 -4.55 -7.16 1.02
C GLU A 92 -5.33 -6.03 1.70
N GLU A 93 -6.62 -6.25 2.01
CA GLU A 93 -7.42 -5.32 2.80
C GLU A 93 -6.90 -5.18 4.23
N HIS A 94 -6.45 -6.27 4.86
CA HIS A 94 -5.82 -6.22 6.18
C HIS A 94 -4.49 -5.45 6.15
N PHE A 95 -3.60 -5.71 5.18
CA PHE A 95 -2.35 -4.96 5.04
C PHE A 95 -2.60 -3.48 4.82
N ARG A 96 -3.57 -3.14 3.97
CA ARG A 96 -4.01 -1.76 3.78
C ARG A 96 -4.52 -1.15 5.09
N ALA A 97 -5.36 -1.86 5.84
CA ALA A 97 -5.90 -1.35 7.10
C ALA A 97 -4.79 -1.13 8.14
N LEU A 98 -3.82 -2.04 8.22
CA LEU A 98 -2.65 -1.90 9.09
C LEU A 98 -1.77 -0.72 8.65
N ALA A 99 -1.51 -0.56 7.35
CA ALA A 99 -0.73 0.57 6.83
C ALA A 99 -1.38 1.92 7.14
N LEU A 100 -2.70 2.03 6.98
CA LEU A 100 -3.44 3.27 7.26
C LEU A 100 -3.56 3.55 8.76
N SER A 101 -3.58 2.53 9.61
CA SER A 101 -3.72 2.69 11.07
C SER A 101 -2.48 3.33 11.70
N VAL A 102 -1.30 3.19 11.10
CA VAL A 102 -0.07 3.91 11.47
C VAL A 102 -0.30 5.43 11.48
N PHE A 103 -1.12 5.92 10.56
CA PHE A 103 -1.48 7.34 10.42
C PHE A 103 -2.80 7.70 11.12
N GLY A 104 -3.37 6.79 11.92
CA GLY A 104 -4.63 7.00 12.62
C GLY A 104 -5.85 7.10 11.69
N THR A 105 -5.77 6.57 10.47
CA THR A 105 -6.87 6.65 9.49
C THR A 105 -7.33 5.28 8.96
N LYS A 106 -8.50 5.26 8.33
CA LYS A 106 -9.10 4.10 7.67
C LYS A 106 -9.22 4.27 6.14
N LYS A 107 -9.01 5.48 5.61
CA LYS A 107 -9.20 5.78 4.18
C LYS A 107 -7.97 6.44 3.58
N ASN A 108 -7.61 6.01 2.36
CA ASN A 108 -6.48 6.57 1.61
C ASN A 108 -6.56 8.09 1.41
N GLN A 109 -7.77 8.63 1.24
CA GLN A 109 -8.00 10.05 1.00
C GLN A 109 -7.66 10.94 2.21
N ASP A 110 -7.63 10.34 3.40
CA ASP A 110 -7.39 11.04 4.65
C ASP A 110 -5.89 11.17 4.95
N LEU A 111 -5.01 10.57 4.13
CA LEU A 111 -3.56 10.81 4.18
C LEU A 111 -3.27 12.24 3.74
N MET A 112 -2.54 13.01 4.55
CA MET A 112 -2.49 14.46 4.48
C MET A 112 -1.44 15.00 3.53
N THR A 113 -0.39 14.24 3.28
CA THR A 113 0.71 14.62 2.40
C THR A 113 1.10 13.51 1.43
N LEU A 114 1.88 13.84 0.40
CA LEU A 114 2.52 12.83 -0.45
C LEU A 114 3.47 11.93 0.35
N ALA A 115 4.17 12.49 1.33
CA ALA A 115 5.07 11.73 2.20
C ALA A 115 4.29 10.69 3.02
N ASP A 116 3.14 11.06 3.59
CA ASP A 116 2.26 10.12 4.30
C ASP A 116 1.79 8.99 3.36
N GLN A 117 1.53 9.32 2.09
CA GLN A 117 1.14 8.33 1.09
C GLN A 117 2.28 7.37 0.74
N GLU A 118 3.52 7.86 0.64
CA GLU A 118 4.70 7.04 0.38
C GLU A 118 5.04 6.17 1.59
N GLU A 119 5.04 6.73 2.78
CA GLU A 119 5.28 6.00 4.03
C GLU A 119 4.17 4.96 4.31
N ALA A 120 2.91 5.24 3.97
CA ALA A 120 1.84 4.25 4.02
C ALA A 120 2.08 3.09 3.03
N ILE A 121 2.59 3.37 1.83
CA ILE A 121 2.96 2.33 0.86
C ILE A 121 4.10 1.47 1.41
N GLU A 122 5.13 2.08 2.01
CA GLU A 122 6.23 1.36 2.64
C GLU A 122 5.75 0.49 3.80
N ALA A 123 4.87 1.01 4.67
CA ALA A 123 4.28 0.25 5.77
C ALA A 123 3.51 -0.98 5.25
N TYR A 124 2.74 -0.81 4.16
CA TYR A 124 2.07 -1.94 3.50
C TYR A 124 3.07 -3.02 3.08
N GLU A 125 4.15 -2.64 2.40
CA GLU A 125 5.18 -3.59 1.95
C GLU A 125 5.85 -4.31 3.11
N GLN A 126 6.12 -3.61 4.22
CA GLN A 126 6.67 -4.21 5.43
C GLN A 126 5.73 -5.27 6.01
N PHE A 127 4.43 -4.97 6.14
CA PHE A 127 3.44 -5.94 6.62
C PHE A 127 3.31 -7.13 5.67
N LYS A 128 3.30 -6.89 4.35
CA LYS A 128 3.28 -7.95 3.34
C LYS A 128 4.49 -8.88 3.49
N ASN A 129 5.69 -8.31 3.57
CA ASN A 129 6.94 -9.08 3.68
C ASN A 129 7.02 -9.86 4.98
N LEU A 130 6.59 -9.26 6.09
CA LEU A 130 6.53 -9.93 7.39
C LEU A 130 5.57 -11.12 7.35
N TRP A 131 4.39 -10.94 6.76
CA TRP A 131 3.43 -12.02 6.61
C TRP A 131 3.97 -13.14 5.71
N LEU A 132 4.60 -12.81 4.57
CA LEU A 132 5.23 -13.80 3.68
C LEU A 132 6.33 -14.60 4.40
N GLN A 133 7.10 -13.94 5.26
CA GLN A 133 8.12 -14.60 6.09
C GLN A 133 7.49 -15.58 7.07
N PHE A 134 6.44 -15.18 7.80
CA PHE A 134 5.72 -16.08 8.70
C PHE A 134 5.09 -17.26 7.94
N TYR A 135 4.55 -16.98 6.76
CA TYR A 135 3.95 -18.00 5.90
C TYR A 135 4.99 -19.02 5.43
N ARG A 136 6.16 -18.57 4.97
CA ARG A 136 7.30 -19.45 4.64
C ARG A 136 7.72 -20.30 5.84
N ASN A 137 7.92 -19.69 7.01
CA ASN A 137 8.36 -20.41 8.20
C ASN A 137 7.34 -21.49 8.61
N ARG A 138 6.04 -21.20 8.45
CA ARG A 138 4.99 -22.17 8.69
C ARG A 138 5.04 -23.32 7.70
N LEU A 139 5.16 -23.03 6.41
CA LEU A 139 5.32 -24.05 5.36
C LEU A 139 6.50 -24.98 5.66
N GLU A 140 7.65 -24.42 6.02
CA GLU A 140 8.85 -25.20 6.39
C GLU A 140 8.60 -26.15 7.57
N ARG A 141 7.82 -25.72 8.57
CA ARG A 141 7.51 -26.54 9.75
C ARG A 141 6.55 -27.69 9.50
N ILE A 142 5.76 -27.64 8.43
CA ILE A 142 4.77 -28.67 8.11
C ILE A 142 5.23 -29.59 6.98
N THR A 143 6.30 -29.24 6.27
CA THR A 143 6.88 -30.07 5.20
C THR A 143 8.19 -30.75 5.59
N ASN A 144 8.87 -30.27 6.63
CA ASN A 144 10.08 -30.90 7.20
C ASN A 144 9.75 -31.59 8.51
#